data_AF-A0A167FST6-F1
#
_entry.id   AF-A0A167FST6-F1
#
_cell.length_a   1.000
_cell.length_b   1.000
_cell.length_c   1.000
_cell.angle_alpha   90.00
_cell.angle_beta   90.00
_cell.angle_gamma   90.00
#
_symmetry.space_group_name_H-M   'P 1'
#
loop_
_entity.id
_entity.type
_entity.pdbx_description
1 polymer ?
#
loop_
_entity_poly.entity_id
_entity_poly.type
_entity_poly.pdbx_seq_one_letter_code
_entity_poly.pdbx_strand_id
1 'polypeptide(L)'
;MNTWMGVILKASAVCLPVLLYLFFDGRQFWLTDFLSNASQDIAVDSTLRTTSAELKQTANPKPHITRHSPVAHLDNLRRFGSCQTDIGRAVKYRVENGIYTWVDSKGVRNYSDKKPSQGATAYQPQSGVALDYFELEISGGAISNQFRNKLRSKLKSVFRGYTSLLGLSAMRKVKLKIIVLPTRGAYERAVRNFGGDLTGNVGVYFGIRNTALLEQRSYEATMRTAVHEAVHAINQAVIGYSPRWLNEGLAEYFESIDVSMQVGKVSSFDHVSRNGSLQGQVMSPHQLMEAETKWRSLKPDILYRSSWAFVHFLMSSSHGKVSLKQLMLLEQSEPCGVLDSAQVRSIFNNHYPTLNQTFSSFINRDIKSHRL
;
A
#
# COMPACT_ATOMS: atom_id res chain seq x y z
N MET A 1 -15.35 -19.02 -50.41
CA MET A 1 -15.22 -19.10 -48.94
C MET A 1 -14.02 -20.00 -48.64
N ASN A 2 -12.89 -19.63 -48.03
CA ASN A 2 -12.55 -18.54 -47.12
C ASN A 2 -11.04 -18.21 -47.18
N THR A 3 -10.60 -17.39 -48.14
CA THR A 3 -9.23 -16.83 -48.16
C THR A 3 -8.99 -15.80 -47.06
N TRP A 4 -10.06 -15.17 -46.55
CA TRP A 4 -10.03 -14.18 -45.47
C TRP A 4 -9.77 -14.79 -44.08
N MET A 5 -10.19 -16.04 -43.84
CA MET A 5 -9.90 -16.73 -42.56
C MET A 5 -8.40 -16.97 -42.37
N GLY A 6 -7.65 -17.25 -43.44
CA GLY A 6 -6.21 -17.50 -43.37
C GLY A 6 -5.39 -16.25 -42.99
N VAL A 7 -5.84 -15.07 -43.42
CA VAL A 7 -5.18 -13.79 -43.10
C VAL A 7 -5.48 -13.38 -41.65
N ILE A 8 -6.71 -13.57 -41.18
CA ILE A 8 -7.11 -13.27 -39.79
C ILE A 8 -6.41 -14.20 -38.79
N LEU A 9 -6.25 -15.49 -39.11
CA LEU A 9 -5.51 -16.42 -38.26
C LEU A 9 -4.03 -16.05 -38.15
N LYS A 10 -3.39 -15.64 -39.26
CA LYS A 10 -1.97 -15.23 -39.25
C LYS A 10 -1.74 -13.91 -38.51
N ALA A 11 -2.63 -12.93 -38.65
CA ALA A 11 -2.57 -11.69 -37.89
C ALA A 11 -2.76 -11.93 -36.37
N SER A 12 -3.70 -12.82 -36.00
CA SER A 12 -3.95 -13.18 -34.61
C SER A 12 -2.79 -13.94 -33.97
N ALA A 13 -2.11 -14.80 -34.74
CA ALA A 13 -0.95 -15.57 -34.28
C ALA A 13 0.30 -14.72 -34.00
N VAL A 14 0.38 -13.49 -34.54
CA VAL A 14 1.49 -12.55 -34.30
C VAL A 14 1.11 -11.48 -33.28
N CYS A 15 -0.09 -10.90 -33.39
CA CYS A 15 -0.52 -9.83 -32.50
C CYS A 15 -0.76 -10.32 -31.06
N LEU A 16 -1.32 -11.52 -30.88
CA LEU A 16 -1.61 -12.06 -29.55
C LEU A 16 -0.34 -12.31 -28.71
N PRO A 17 0.72 -12.98 -29.21
CA PRO A 17 1.95 -13.15 -28.44
C PRO A 17 2.72 -11.85 -28.23
N VAL A 18 2.66 -10.88 -29.17
CA VAL A 18 3.27 -9.55 -28.97
C VAL A 18 2.53 -8.75 -27.89
N LEU A 19 1.19 -8.79 -27.88
CA LEU A 19 0.37 -8.17 -26.84
C LEU A 19 0.56 -8.85 -25.48
N LEU A 20 0.67 -10.18 -25.45
CA LEU A 20 0.98 -10.92 -24.23
C LEU A 20 2.41 -10.59 -23.74
N TYR A 21 3.39 -10.54 -24.62
CA TYR A 21 4.76 -10.14 -24.29
C TYR A 21 4.79 -8.73 -23.69
N LEU A 22 4.12 -7.75 -24.31
CA LEU A 22 4.04 -6.38 -23.80
C LEU A 22 3.25 -6.26 -22.48
N PHE A 23 2.19 -7.05 -22.31
CA PHE A 23 1.41 -7.13 -21.07
C PHE A 23 2.22 -7.71 -19.91
N PHE A 24 3.07 -8.72 -20.16
CA PHE A 24 3.93 -9.33 -19.15
C PHE A 24 5.26 -8.56 -18.94
N ASP A 25 5.72 -7.75 -19.89
CA ASP A 25 6.94 -6.91 -19.80
C ASP A 25 6.70 -5.53 -19.16
N GLY A 26 5.49 -5.26 -18.67
CA GLY A 26 5.19 -4.03 -17.91
C GLY A 26 5.21 -2.74 -18.73
N ARG A 27 5.25 -2.82 -20.06
CA ARG A 27 5.10 -1.67 -20.97
C ARG A 27 3.63 -1.50 -21.33
N GLN A 28 3.02 -0.40 -20.87
CA GLN A 28 1.58 -0.13 -21.06
C GLN A 28 1.23 0.01 -22.55
N PHE A 29 0.19 -0.69 -23.02
CA PHE A 29 -0.42 -0.50 -24.34
C PHE A 29 -1.94 -0.37 -24.19
N TRP A 30 -2.52 0.73 -24.68
CA TRP A 30 -3.94 1.06 -24.56
C TRP A 30 -4.65 0.86 -25.91
N LEU A 31 -5.54 -0.13 -26.00
CA LEU A 31 -6.40 -0.34 -27.19
C LEU A 31 -7.61 0.61 -27.24
N THR A 32 -7.84 1.39 -26.17
CA THR A 32 -8.95 2.34 -26.08
C THR A 32 -8.75 3.59 -26.94
N ASP A 33 -7.50 3.92 -27.28
CA ASP A 33 -7.18 5.12 -28.08
C ASP A 33 -7.35 4.88 -29.60
N PHE A 34 -7.55 3.64 -30.04
CA PHE A 34 -7.74 3.29 -31.45
C PHE A 34 -9.22 3.08 -31.84
N LEU A 35 -10.10 2.80 -30.87
CA LEU A 35 -11.51 2.47 -31.15
C LEU A 35 -12.50 3.63 -30.89
N SER A 36 -12.03 4.79 -30.41
CA SER A 36 -12.91 5.95 -30.20
C SER A 36 -13.31 6.69 -31.48
N ASN A 37 -12.78 6.30 -32.65
CA ASN A 37 -13.09 6.93 -33.95
C ASN A 37 -13.91 6.05 -34.90
N ALA A 38 -14.51 4.96 -34.42
CA ALA A 38 -15.31 4.07 -35.27
C ALA A 38 -16.56 3.53 -34.56
N SER A 39 -17.42 4.43 -34.06
CA SER A 39 -18.84 4.15 -33.81
C SER A 39 -19.60 5.45 -33.55
N GLN A 40 -19.72 6.29 -34.57
CA GLN A 40 -20.93 7.10 -34.72
C GLN A 40 -21.93 6.28 -35.52
N ASP A 41 -23.20 6.42 -35.15
CA ASP A 41 -24.39 5.81 -35.74
C ASP A 41 -24.61 4.33 -35.43
N ILE A 42 -25.51 4.08 -34.48
CA ILE A 42 -26.78 3.36 -34.69
C ILE A 42 -27.59 3.52 -33.39
N ALA A 43 -28.69 4.27 -33.50
CA ALA A 43 -29.74 4.32 -32.50
C ALA A 43 -30.60 3.06 -32.61
N VAL A 44 -30.84 2.37 -31.49
CA VAL A 44 -31.93 1.40 -31.39
C VAL A 44 -32.70 1.64 -30.10
N ASP A 45 -33.93 2.08 -30.29
CA ASP A 45 -35.02 2.15 -29.34
C ASP A 45 -35.42 0.73 -28.90
N SER A 46 -35.57 0.54 -27.59
CA SER A 46 -36.41 -0.55 -27.06
C SER A 46 -36.92 -0.17 -25.67
N THR A 47 -38.10 0.43 -25.71
CA THR A 47 -39.11 0.44 -24.68
C THR A 47 -39.33 -0.96 -24.09
N LEU A 48 -39.15 -1.12 -22.77
CA LEU A 48 -39.78 -2.14 -21.92
C LEU A 48 -39.58 -1.73 -20.46
N ARG A 49 -40.60 -1.09 -19.86
CA ARG A 49 -40.70 -0.89 -18.41
C ARG A 49 -41.88 -1.69 -17.87
N THR A 50 -41.55 -2.79 -17.23
CA THR A 50 -42.43 -3.57 -16.36
C THR A 50 -42.67 -2.79 -15.07
N THR A 51 -43.94 -2.61 -14.71
CA THR A 51 -44.41 -2.10 -13.43
C THR A 51 -44.19 -3.12 -12.33
N SER A 52 -43.71 -2.70 -11.15
CA SER A 52 -43.91 -3.38 -9.86
C SER A 52 -43.46 -2.53 -8.67
N ALA A 53 -44.46 -2.03 -7.95
CA ALA A 53 -44.58 -1.86 -6.50
C ALA A 53 -43.55 -1.03 -5.70
N GLU A 54 -44.05 0.10 -5.19
CA GLU A 54 -43.54 0.83 -4.04
C GLU A 54 -43.38 -0.07 -2.81
N LEU A 55 -42.17 -0.09 -2.26
CA LEU A 55 -41.91 -0.45 -0.87
C LEU A 55 -41.36 0.80 -0.17
N LYS A 56 -42.21 1.38 0.68
CA LYS A 56 -41.85 2.46 1.63
C LYS A 56 -40.68 2.00 2.49
N GLN A 57 -39.51 2.61 2.29
CA GLN A 57 -38.36 2.42 3.16
C GLN A 57 -38.34 3.53 4.20
N THR A 58 -38.66 3.15 5.44
CA THR A 58 -38.59 3.98 6.63
C THR A 58 -37.17 4.50 6.84
N ALA A 59 -37.07 5.80 7.14
CA ALA A 59 -35.81 6.49 7.39
C ALA A 59 -35.13 5.94 8.65
N ASN A 60 -34.01 5.24 8.46
CA ASN A 60 -33.09 4.89 9.54
C ASN A 60 -31.99 5.96 9.65
N PRO A 61 -31.67 6.48 10.84
CA PRO A 61 -30.69 7.54 10.99
C PRO A 61 -29.29 7.07 10.56
N LYS A 62 -28.61 7.91 9.78
CA LYS A 62 -27.25 7.68 9.27
C LYS A 62 -26.29 7.39 10.43
N PRO A 63 -25.45 6.34 10.38
CA PRO A 63 -24.43 6.12 11.38
C PRO A 63 -23.36 7.21 11.26
N HIS A 64 -23.21 8.01 12.31
CA HIS A 64 -22.09 8.92 12.48
C HIS A 64 -20.81 8.09 12.64
N ILE A 65 -19.97 8.05 11.61
CA ILE A 65 -18.62 7.48 11.68
C ILE A 65 -17.79 8.45 12.54
N THR A 66 -17.41 8.00 13.73
CA THR A 66 -16.62 8.78 14.68
C THR A 66 -15.20 8.97 14.16
N ARG A 67 -14.77 10.24 14.12
CA ARG A 67 -13.46 10.70 13.68
C ARG A 67 -12.35 10.00 14.46
N HIS A 68 -11.35 9.47 13.74
CA HIS A 68 -10.10 8.96 14.28
C HIS A 68 -9.45 10.01 15.20
N SER A 69 -9.19 9.62 16.45
CA SER A 69 -8.50 10.44 17.44
C SER A 69 -6.99 10.23 17.31
N PRO A 70 -6.18 11.28 17.50
CA PRO A 70 -4.81 11.29 17.04
C PRO A 70 -3.84 10.55 17.97
N VAL A 71 -2.87 9.88 17.38
CA VAL A 71 -1.92 8.99 18.05
C VAL A 71 -0.50 9.40 17.63
N ALA A 72 0.49 9.21 18.47
CA ALA A 72 1.89 9.37 18.09
C ALA A 72 2.53 8.00 17.80
N HIS A 73 2.13 7.33 16.71
CA HIS A 73 2.62 5.99 16.36
C HIS A 73 4.15 5.96 16.22
N LEU A 74 4.77 7.01 15.64
CA LEU A 74 6.23 7.06 15.56
C LEU A 74 6.95 7.25 16.90
N ASP A 75 6.32 7.87 17.90
CA ASP A 75 6.92 7.92 19.24
C ASP A 75 7.02 6.51 19.83
N ASN A 76 6.04 5.64 19.55
CA ASN A 76 6.13 4.23 19.90
C ASN A 76 7.13 3.45 19.01
N LEU A 77 7.28 3.78 17.73
CA LEU A 77 8.32 3.18 16.87
C LEU A 77 9.74 3.64 17.20
N ARG A 78 9.96 4.87 17.67
CA ARG A 78 11.30 5.34 18.07
C ARG A 78 11.64 4.95 19.51
N ARG A 79 10.63 4.92 20.41
CA ARG A 79 10.79 4.49 21.81
C ARG A 79 10.81 2.97 21.96
N PHE A 80 10.03 2.28 21.15
CA PHE A 80 9.86 0.84 21.18
C PHE A 80 10.14 0.20 19.84
N GLY A 81 10.84 0.81 18.89
CA GLY A 81 11.36 0.10 17.72
C GLY A 81 12.81 -0.28 17.98
N SER A 82 13.19 -1.47 17.54
CA SER A 82 14.61 -1.78 17.43
C SER A 82 15.04 -1.31 16.06
N CYS A 83 15.86 -0.26 15.98
CA CYS A 83 16.72 -0.15 14.82
C CYS A 83 17.75 -1.28 14.91
N GLN A 84 17.48 -2.39 14.23
CA GLN A 84 18.48 -3.43 14.03
C GLN A 84 19.28 -3.06 12.79
N THR A 85 20.59 -3.01 12.92
CA THR A 85 21.51 -2.91 11.77
C THR A 85 21.38 -4.13 10.85
N ASP A 86 20.98 -5.28 11.40
CA ASP A 86 20.49 -6.43 10.64
C ASP A 86 19.00 -6.26 10.34
N ILE A 87 18.68 -5.42 9.35
CA ILE A 87 17.31 -5.25 8.85
C ILE A 87 16.84 -6.55 8.17
N GLY A 88 16.39 -7.55 8.91
CA GLY A 88 15.75 -8.76 8.39
C GLY A 88 16.59 -9.60 7.40
N ARG A 89 16.19 -10.86 7.20
CA ARG A 89 16.80 -11.66 6.11
C ARG A 89 16.25 -11.16 4.77
N ALA A 90 17.12 -11.03 3.77
CA ALA A 90 16.71 -10.78 2.39
C ALA A 90 15.70 -11.86 1.94
N VAL A 91 14.71 -11.44 1.15
CA VAL A 91 13.66 -12.35 0.65
C VAL A 91 14.25 -13.37 -0.33
N LYS A 92 13.85 -14.64 -0.23
CA LYS A 92 14.33 -15.75 -1.08
C LYS A 92 13.31 -16.17 -2.17
N TYR A 93 13.76 -16.79 -3.27
CA TYR A 93 13.02 -17.07 -4.54
C TYR A 93 12.60 -18.56 -4.78
N ARG A 94 11.93 -18.93 -5.92
CA ARG A 94 11.13 -20.19 -6.13
C ARG A 94 11.38 -20.98 -7.45
N VAL A 95 11.00 -22.27 -7.53
CA VAL A 95 10.75 -23.04 -8.79
C VAL A 95 9.23 -23.33 -8.96
N GLU A 96 8.66 -23.12 -10.15
CA GLU A 96 7.26 -23.41 -10.51
C GLU A 96 7.20 -24.25 -11.79
N ASN A 97 6.54 -25.42 -11.77
CA ASN A 97 6.30 -26.26 -12.96
C ASN A 97 7.55 -26.55 -13.82
N GLY A 98 8.69 -26.80 -13.19
CA GLY A 98 9.97 -27.05 -13.90
C GLY A 98 10.75 -25.79 -14.27
N ILE A 99 10.25 -24.60 -13.96
CA ILE A 99 10.91 -23.32 -14.21
C ILE A 99 11.53 -22.80 -12.91
N TYR A 100 12.86 -22.78 -12.86
CA TYR A 100 13.66 -22.12 -11.84
C TYR A 100 13.46 -20.60 -11.92
N THR A 101 13.07 -19.95 -10.82
CA THR A 101 12.96 -18.49 -10.73
C THR A 101 13.90 -17.98 -9.67
N TRP A 102 14.84 -17.10 -10.01
CA TRP A 102 15.75 -16.50 -9.04
C TRP A 102 15.89 -15.00 -9.19
N VAL A 103 16.51 -14.38 -8.20
CA VAL A 103 16.97 -13.00 -8.30
C VAL A 103 18.48 -13.03 -8.36
N ASP A 104 19.06 -12.43 -9.39
CA ASP A 104 20.51 -12.32 -9.51
C ASP A 104 21.06 -11.21 -8.59
N SER A 105 22.39 -11.08 -8.57
CA SER A 105 23.09 -10.04 -7.81
C SER A 105 22.73 -8.60 -8.22
N LYS A 106 22.04 -8.41 -9.35
CA LYS A 106 21.57 -7.11 -9.86
C LYS A 106 20.09 -6.87 -9.54
N GLY A 107 19.44 -7.76 -8.78
CA GLY A 107 18.03 -7.62 -8.41
C GLY A 107 17.05 -7.99 -9.54
N VAL A 108 17.54 -8.53 -10.66
CA VAL A 108 16.71 -8.92 -11.80
C VAL A 108 16.12 -10.30 -11.55
N ARG A 109 14.80 -10.42 -11.75
CA ARG A 109 14.11 -11.70 -11.69
C ARG A 109 14.40 -12.49 -12.96
N ASN A 110 15.02 -13.64 -12.79
CA ASN A 110 15.39 -14.56 -13.84
C ASN A 110 14.51 -15.81 -13.77
N TYR A 111 14.25 -16.40 -14.94
CA TYR A 111 13.52 -17.65 -15.10
C TYR A 111 14.33 -18.58 -16.00
N SER A 112 14.40 -19.87 -15.69
CA SER A 112 15.00 -20.85 -16.59
C SER A 112 14.43 -22.23 -16.34
N ASP A 113 14.35 -23.04 -17.37
CA ASP A 113 14.16 -24.49 -17.33
C ASP A 113 15.43 -25.25 -16.86
N LYS A 114 16.58 -24.55 -16.78
CA LYS A 114 17.88 -25.08 -16.37
C LYS A 114 18.36 -24.44 -15.06
N LYS A 115 19.03 -25.24 -14.24
CA LYS A 115 19.57 -24.78 -12.95
C LYS A 115 20.67 -23.73 -13.20
N PRO A 116 20.63 -22.55 -12.57
CA PRO A 116 21.60 -21.49 -12.81
C PRO A 116 23.03 -21.88 -12.41
N SER A 117 23.98 -21.57 -13.29
CA SER A 117 25.42 -21.80 -13.12
C SER A 117 26.08 -20.55 -12.50
N GLN A 118 26.29 -20.61 -11.19
CA GLN A 118 27.01 -19.66 -10.32
C GLN A 118 26.37 -18.28 -10.08
N GLY A 119 26.54 -17.77 -8.84
CA GLY A 119 25.96 -16.51 -8.36
C GLY A 119 24.52 -16.59 -7.85
N ALA A 120 23.87 -17.75 -7.93
CA ALA A 120 22.47 -17.96 -7.55
C ALA A 120 22.35 -18.70 -6.20
N THR A 121 21.74 -18.07 -5.20
CA THR A 121 21.56 -18.67 -3.86
C THR A 121 20.29 -19.50 -3.78
N ALA A 122 20.41 -20.83 -3.85
CA ALA A 122 19.27 -21.74 -3.76
C ALA A 122 18.52 -21.62 -2.41
N TYR A 123 17.19 -21.64 -2.47
CA TYR A 123 16.29 -21.66 -1.30
C TYR A 123 15.43 -22.93 -1.30
N GLN A 124 15.42 -23.66 -0.19
CA GLN A 124 14.55 -24.81 0.05
C GLN A 124 13.76 -24.59 1.36
N PRO A 125 12.44 -24.48 1.31
CA PRO A 125 11.59 -24.71 2.49
C PRO A 125 10.57 -25.85 2.26
N GLN A 126 10.24 -26.54 3.35
CA GLN A 126 9.15 -27.52 3.41
C GLN A 126 7.81 -26.85 3.04
N SER A 127 7.12 -27.44 2.06
CA SER A 127 5.71 -27.19 1.70
C SER A 127 5.33 -25.77 1.22
N GLY A 128 5.27 -25.59 -0.11
CA GLY A 128 4.13 -24.95 -0.79
C GLY A 128 3.79 -23.47 -0.58
N VAL A 129 4.48 -22.68 0.26
CA VAL A 129 4.06 -21.30 0.52
C VAL A 129 4.74 -20.29 -0.41
N ALA A 130 3.92 -19.59 -1.18
CA ALA A 130 4.24 -18.40 -1.94
C ALA A 130 5.04 -17.41 -1.10
N LEU A 131 6.25 -17.05 -1.59
CA LEU A 131 7.09 -15.94 -1.14
C LEU A 131 6.92 -15.55 0.35
N ASP A 132 7.84 -16.06 1.17
CA ASP A 132 7.95 -15.90 2.62
C ASP A 132 8.28 -14.46 3.05
N TYR A 133 7.40 -13.52 2.72
CA TYR A 133 7.53 -12.09 2.99
C TYR A 133 7.13 -11.72 4.44
N PHE A 134 6.19 -12.48 5.03
CA PHE A 134 5.68 -12.25 6.38
C PHE A 134 5.71 -13.51 7.23
N GLU A 135 6.30 -13.41 8.42
CA GLU A 135 5.96 -14.26 9.56
C GLU A 135 4.79 -13.59 10.31
N LEU A 136 3.56 -13.89 9.88
CA LEU A 136 2.34 -13.27 10.42
C LEU A 136 1.58 -14.18 11.37
N GLU A 137 1.54 -13.81 12.65
CA GLU A 137 0.66 -14.41 13.66
C GLU A 137 -0.53 -13.48 13.91
N ILE A 138 -1.76 -14.01 13.88
CA ILE A 138 -2.97 -13.24 14.21
C ILE A 138 -3.67 -13.96 15.37
N SER A 139 -4.03 -13.22 16.41
CA SER A 139 -4.71 -13.76 17.60
C SER A 139 -5.85 -12.84 18.04
N GLY A 140 -6.86 -13.40 18.71
CA GLY A 140 -8.05 -12.69 19.16
C GLY A 140 -9.29 -13.61 19.15
N GLY A 141 -10.08 -13.54 20.22
CA GLY A 141 -11.15 -14.52 20.51
C GLY A 141 -12.27 -14.60 19.48
N ALA A 142 -12.48 -13.57 18.67
CA ALA A 142 -13.55 -13.50 17.66
C ALA A 142 -13.03 -13.33 16.23
N ILE A 143 -11.74 -13.61 15.97
CA ILE A 143 -11.14 -13.42 14.63
C ILE A 143 -11.38 -14.64 13.75
N SER A 144 -12.31 -14.49 12.79
CA SER A 144 -12.68 -15.52 11.82
C SER A 144 -11.55 -15.86 10.84
N ASN A 145 -11.61 -17.05 10.24
CA ASN A 145 -10.71 -17.44 9.15
C ASN A 145 -10.84 -16.52 7.93
N GLN A 146 -12.04 -16.01 7.67
CA GLN A 146 -12.27 -15.04 6.59
C GLN A 146 -11.48 -13.75 6.83
N PHE A 147 -11.50 -13.21 8.06
CA PHE A 147 -10.70 -12.03 8.42
C PHE A 147 -9.21 -12.30 8.19
N ARG A 148 -8.70 -13.43 8.69
CA ARG A 148 -7.29 -13.82 8.54
C ARG A 148 -6.86 -13.91 7.08
N ASN A 149 -7.69 -14.54 6.25
CA ASN A 149 -7.41 -14.73 4.82
C ASN A 149 -7.50 -13.41 4.05
N LYS A 150 -8.51 -12.56 4.33
CA LYS A 150 -8.63 -11.24 3.69
C LYS A 150 -7.47 -10.33 4.10
N LEU A 151 -7.07 -10.32 5.38
CA LEU A 151 -5.92 -9.55 5.83
C LEU A 151 -4.62 -10.01 5.15
N ARG A 152 -4.35 -11.32 5.12
CA ARG A 152 -3.20 -11.88 4.38
C ARG A 152 -3.19 -11.46 2.91
N SER A 153 -4.35 -11.48 2.25
CA SER A 153 -4.48 -11.05 0.85
C SER A 153 -4.18 -9.56 0.68
N LYS A 154 -4.72 -8.70 1.55
CA LYS A 154 -4.42 -7.26 1.57
C LYS A 154 -2.92 -7.01 1.78
N LEU A 155 -2.30 -7.62 2.80
CA LEU A 155 -0.88 -7.44 3.10
C LEU A 155 0.04 -7.96 1.98
N LYS A 156 -0.34 -9.03 1.28
CA LYS A 156 0.36 -9.48 0.07
C LYS A 156 0.34 -8.42 -1.03
N SER A 157 -0.80 -7.74 -1.23
CA SER A 157 -0.92 -6.66 -2.20
C SER A 157 -0.16 -5.39 -1.78
N VAL A 158 -0.15 -5.05 -0.49
CA VAL A 158 0.71 -3.99 0.06
C VAL A 158 2.17 -4.28 -0.25
N PHE A 159 2.64 -5.49 0.07
CA PHE A 159 4.04 -5.90 -0.18
C PHE A 159 4.42 -5.86 -1.66
N ARG A 160 3.50 -6.23 -2.56
CA ARG A 160 3.66 -6.05 -4.00
C ARG A 160 3.83 -4.58 -4.38
N GLY A 161 3.04 -3.68 -3.78
CA GLY A 161 3.19 -2.24 -3.95
C GLY A 161 4.58 -1.74 -3.57
N TYR A 162 5.11 -2.14 -2.41
CA TYR A 162 6.49 -1.84 -2.01
C TYR A 162 7.52 -2.42 -2.98
N THR A 163 7.33 -3.67 -3.40
CA THR A 163 8.25 -4.35 -4.32
C THR A 163 8.28 -3.67 -5.70
N SER A 164 7.12 -3.21 -6.18
CA SER A 164 6.99 -2.46 -7.44
C SER A 164 7.73 -1.11 -7.37
N LEU A 165 7.70 -0.46 -6.21
CA LEU A 165 8.38 0.81 -5.99
C LEU A 165 9.90 0.65 -5.81
N LEU A 166 10.33 -0.22 -4.89
CA LEU A 166 11.72 -0.32 -4.46
C LEU A 166 12.54 -1.32 -5.26
N GLY A 167 11.90 -2.37 -5.79
CA GLY A 167 12.55 -3.56 -6.31
C GLY A 167 12.76 -4.61 -5.23
N LEU A 168 12.85 -5.88 -5.64
CA LEU A 168 12.87 -7.02 -4.72
C LEU A 168 14.15 -7.07 -3.85
N SER A 169 15.28 -6.57 -4.33
CA SER A 169 16.56 -6.53 -3.59
C SER A 169 16.52 -5.61 -2.36
N ALA A 170 15.68 -4.58 -2.39
CA ALA A 170 15.45 -3.67 -1.28
C ALA A 170 14.40 -4.20 -0.28
N MET A 171 13.71 -5.29 -0.60
CA MET A 171 12.71 -5.86 0.30
C MET A 171 13.36 -6.70 1.41
N ARG A 172 12.68 -6.79 2.55
CA ARG A 172 13.07 -7.58 3.72
C ARG A 172 11.90 -8.38 4.26
N LYS A 173 12.21 -9.45 4.99
CA LYS A 173 11.19 -10.25 5.67
C LYS A 173 10.61 -9.48 6.86
N VAL A 174 9.28 -9.44 6.94
CA VAL A 174 8.53 -8.76 8.02
C VAL A 174 8.07 -9.80 9.03
N LYS A 175 8.36 -9.58 10.32
CA LYS A 175 7.76 -10.36 11.41
C LYS A 175 6.68 -9.51 12.05
N LEU A 176 5.49 -10.07 12.23
CA LEU A 176 4.39 -9.34 12.84
C LEU A 176 3.43 -10.27 13.57
N LYS A 177 3.21 -9.96 14.85
CA LYS A 177 2.12 -10.51 15.64
C LYS A 177 1.01 -9.46 15.75
N ILE A 178 -0.20 -9.81 15.35
CA ILE A 178 -1.39 -8.98 15.52
C ILE A 178 -2.25 -9.60 16.62
N ILE A 179 -2.53 -8.83 17.66
CA ILE A 179 -3.42 -9.20 18.74
C ILE A 179 -4.64 -8.30 18.67
N VAL A 180 -5.81 -8.88 18.43
CA VAL A 180 -7.08 -8.15 18.43
C VAL A 180 -7.78 -8.39 19.77
N LEU A 181 -7.98 -7.30 20.51
CA LEU A 181 -8.51 -7.30 21.86
C LEU A 181 -10.02 -7.01 21.81
N PRO A 182 -10.85 -7.81 22.48
CA PRO A 182 -12.30 -7.81 22.26
C PRO A 182 -13.03 -6.56 22.78
N THR A 183 -12.40 -5.77 23.67
CA THR A 183 -13.01 -4.57 24.27
C THR A 183 -11.99 -3.46 24.44
N ARG A 184 -12.47 -2.20 24.50
CA ARG A 184 -11.66 -1.01 24.83
C ARG A 184 -10.80 -1.22 26.08
N GLY A 185 -11.40 -1.71 27.17
CA GLY A 185 -10.68 -1.93 28.41
C GLY A 185 -9.59 -3.01 28.31
N ALA A 186 -9.80 -4.07 27.53
CA ALA A 186 -8.77 -5.08 27.28
C ALA A 186 -7.61 -4.53 26.44
N TYR A 187 -7.94 -3.75 25.41
CA TYR A 187 -6.99 -3.04 24.58
C TYR A 187 -6.10 -2.09 25.41
N GLU A 188 -6.70 -1.19 26.17
CA GLU A 188 -5.94 -0.23 26.98
C GLU A 188 -5.05 -0.90 28.02
N ARG A 189 -5.54 -1.98 28.68
CA ARG A 189 -4.70 -2.76 29.60
C ARG A 189 -3.49 -3.36 28.88
N ALA A 190 -3.68 -3.92 27.70
CA ALA A 190 -2.60 -4.48 26.91
C ALA A 190 -1.59 -3.40 26.48
N VAL A 191 -2.06 -2.24 26.01
CA VAL A 191 -1.20 -1.09 25.65
C VAL A 191 -0.38 -0.61 26.85
N ARG A 192 -1.00 -0.42 28.03
CA ARG A 192 -0.29 -0.08 29.27
C ARG A 192 0.79 -1.11 29.63
N ASN A 193 0.47 -2.41 29.53
CA ASN A 193 1.42 -3.49 29.83
C ASN A 193 2.60 -3.55 28.84
N PHE A 194 2.42 -3.00 27.63
CA PHE A 194 3.48 -2.85 26.64
C PHE A 194 4.27 -1.54 26.82
N GLY A 195 3.88 -0.68 27.76
CA GLY A 195 4.51 0.61 28.04
C GLY A 195 4.04 1.76 27.13
N GLY A 196 3.00 1.53 26.32
CA GLY A 196 2.47 2.51 25.38
C GLY A 196 1.52 3.53 26.00
N ASP A 197 1.25 4.60 25.25
CA ASP A 197 0.25 5.62 25.60
C ASP A 197 -1.16 5.23 25.10
N LEU A 198 -2.16 5.57 25.90
CA LEU A 198 -3.58 5.25 25.73
C LEU A 198 -4.35 6.28 24.91
N THR A 199 -3.70 7.36 24.52
CA THR A 199 -4.33 8.51 23.86
C THR A 199 -5.01 8.12 22.56
N GLY A 200 -6.34 7.94 22.64
CA GLY A 200 -7.28 7.98 21.50
C GLY A 200 -7.15 6.90 20.43
N ASN A 201 -6.09 6.08 20.44
CA ASN A 201 -5.83 5.06 19.43
C ASN A 201 -6.84 3.90 19.46
N VAL A 202 -7.04 3.28 18.31
CA VAL A 202 -7.75 1.98 18.14
C VAL A 202 -6.78 0.86 17.75
N GLY A 203 -5.51 1.20 17.49
CA GLY A 203 -4.42 0.28 17.24
C GLY A 203 -3.08 0.93 17.54
N VAL A 204 -2.07 0.11 17.82
CA VAL A 204 -0.68 0.56 17.97
C VAL A 204 0.29 -0.59 17.71
N TYR A 205 1.32 -0.32 16.93
CA TYR A 205 2.44 -1.22 16.68
C TYR A 205 3.64 -0.91 17.59
N PHE A 206 4.16 -1.96 18.23
CA PHE A 206 5.36 -1.95 19.07
C PHE A 206 6.50 -2.71 18.37
N GLY A 207 7.46 -1.97 17.82
CA GLY A 207 8.51 -2.49 16.94
C GLY A 207 9.47 -3.53 17.55
N ILE A 208 9.90 -3.36 18.79
CA ILE A 208 10.82 -4.23 19.56
C ILE A 208 10.18 -5.60 19.73
N ARG A 209 8.86 -5.61 19.92
CA ARG A 209 8.08 -6.84 20.11
C ARG A 209 7.49 -7.34 18.79
N ASN A 210 7.70 -6.63 17.68
CA ASN A 210 7.04 -6.89 16.40
C ASN A 210 5.54 -7.17 16.56
N THR A 211 4.86 -6.43 17.45
CA THR A 211 3.50 -6.72 17.88
C THR A 211 2.60 -5.51 17.68
N ALA A 212 1.52 -5.69 16.93
CA ALA A 212 0.41 -4.75 16.84
C ALA A 212 -0.71 -5.16 17.80
N LEU A 213 -1.14 -4.25 18.65
CA LEU A 213 -2.32 -4.39 19.48
C LEU A 213 -3.46 -3.61 18.83
N LEU A 214 -4.63 -4.22 18.71
CA LEU A 214 -5.81 -3.61 18.09
C LEU A 214 -7.02 -3.73 19.01
N GLU A 215 -7.84 -2.69 19.05
CA GLU A 215 -9.18 -2.80 19.59
C GLU A 215 -10.12 -3.40 18.53
N GLN A 216 -10.90 -4.41 18.93
CA GLN A 216 -11.95 -4.95 18.08
C GLN A 216 -13.10 -3.94 17.95
N ARG A 217 -13.40 -3.56 16.70
CA ARG A 217 -14.53 -2.71 16.32
C ARG A 217 -15.38 -3.45 15.29
N SER A 218 -15.98 -2.73 14.33
CA SER A 218 -16.59 -3.37 13.17
C SER A 218 -15.54 -4.14 12.36
N TYR A 219 -15.98 -5.10 11.55
CA TYR A 219 -15.10 -5.89 10.68
C TYR A 219 -14.20 -4.99 9.82
N GLU A 220 -14.78 -3.99 9.15
CA GLU A 220 -14.03 -3.09 8.26
C GLU A 220 -13.09 -2.15 9.02
N ALA A 221 -13.53 -1.59 10.16
CA ALA A 221 -12.66 -0.73 10.97
C ALA A 221 -11.46 -1.52 11.52
N THR A 222 -11.70 -2.70 12.06
CA THR A 222 -10.63 -3.60 12.56
C THR A 222 -9.68 -4.02 11.44
N MET A 223 -10.22 -4.30 10.24
CA MET A 223 -9.41 -4.66 9.07
C MET A 223 -8.51 -3.51 8.64
N ARG A 224 -9.02 -2.27 8.58
CA ARG A 224 -8.23 -1.09 8.23
C ARG A 224 -7.13 -0.84 9.24
N THR A 225 -7.44 -0.83 10.53
CA THR A 225 -6.44 -0.70 11.59
C THR A 225 -5.39 -1.82 11.51
N ALA A 226 -5.78 -3.05 11.18
CA ALA A 226 -4.83 -4.15 11.03
C ALA A 226 -3.87 -3.95 9.84
N VAL A 227 -4.35 -3.39 8.74
CA VAL A 227 -3.48 -3.01 7.62
C VAL A 227 -2.59 -1.84 8.01
N HIS A 228 -3.12 -0.80 8.66
CA HIS A 228 -2.37 0.38 9.13
C HIS A 228 -1.19 -0.03 10.01
N GLU A 229 -1.44 -0.76 11.10
CA GLU A 229 -0.37 -1.21 12.01
C GLU A 229 0.60 -2.18 11.34
N ALA A 230 0.13 -2.99 10.39
CA ALA A 230 1.02 -3.87 9.63
C ALA A 230 1.93 -3.09 8.68
N VAL A 231 1.48 -1.97 8.13
CA VAL A 231 2.32 -1.10 7.29
C VAL A 231 3.42 -0.46 8.12
N HIS A 232 3.18 -0.09 9.38
CA HIS A 232 4.27 0.33 10.27
C HIS A 232 5.33 -0.76 10.44
N ALA A 233 4.93 -2.02 10.57
CA ALA A 233 5.88 -3.14 10.63
C ALA A 233 6.64 -3.32 9.31
N ILE A 234 5.98 -3.14 8.16
CA ILE A 234 6.64 -3.14 6.85
C ILE A 234 7.63 -1.97 6.74
N ASN A 235 7.24 -0.77 7.16
CA ASN A 235 8.11 0.42 7.14
C ASN A 235 9.37 0.18 7.98
N GLN A 236 9.21 -0.28 9.22
CA GLN A 236 10.36 -0.59 10.08
C GLN A 236 11.26 -1.66 9.47
N ALA A 237 10.69 -2.72 8.88
CA ALA A 237 11.47 -3.81 8.31
C ALA A 237 12.08 -3.49 6.94
N VAL A 238 11.49 -2.61 6.13
CA VAL A 238 11.96 -2.33 4.76
C VAL A 238 12.79 -1.05 4.73
N ILE A 239 12.35 -0.01 5.44
CA ILE A 239 12.94 1.32 5.42
C ILE A 239 13.83 1.54 6.66
N GLY A 240 13.40 1.06 7.82
CA GLY A 240 14.02 1.42 9.10
C GLY A 240 13.33 2.64 9.72
N TYR A 241 14.09 3.44 10.46
CA TYR A 241 13.61 4.73 10.91
C TYR A 241 13.38 5.66 9.71
N SER A 242 12.33 6.48 9.81
CA SER A 242 11.93 7.39 8.74
C SER A 242 11.24 8.63 9.33
N PRO A 243 11.05 9.69 8.51
CA PRO A 243 10.27 10.86 8.91
C PRO A 243 8.83 10.47 9.25
N ARG A 244 8.21 11.12 10.26
CA ARG A 244 6.84 10.80 10.71
C ARG A 244 5.85 10.83 9.57
N TRP A 245 5.91 11.87 8.76
CA TRP A 245 4.99 12.03 7.64
C TRP A 245 5.07 10.87 6.64
N LEU A 246 6.26 10.29 6.43
CA LEU A 246 6.44 9.18 5.50
C LEU A 246 5.85 7.90 6.11
N ASN A 247 6.19 7.63 7.37
CA ASN A 247 5.71 6.44 8.07
C ASN A 247 4.18 6.41 8.21
N GLU A 248 3.59 7.51 8.70
CA GLU A 248 2.12 7.63 8.82
C GLU A 248 1.47 7.71 7.45
N GLY A 249 2.05 8.46 6.50
CA GLY A 249 1.49 8.63 5.16
C GLY A 249 1.41 7.32 4.38
N LEU A 250 2.40 6.43 4.51
CA LEU A 250 2.36 5.10 3.91
C LEU A 250 1.30 4.22 4.60
N ALA A 251 1.17 4.29 5.92
CA ALA A 251 0.16 3.53 6.66
C ALA A 251 -1.26 3.96 6.26
N GLU A 252 -1.52 5.27 6.26
CA GLU A 252 -2.78 5.89 5.80
C GLU A 252 -3.07 5.58 4.33
N TYR A 253 -2.05 5.60 3.47
CA TYR A 253 -2.22 5.29 2.05
C TYR A 253 -2.65 3.84 1.85
N PHE A 254 -2.01 2.88 2.53
CA PHE A 254 -2.28 1.46 2.30
C PHE A 254 -3.46 0.90 3.09
N GLU A 255 -3.91 1.52 4.18
CA GLU A 255 -5.03 0.97 4.98
C GLU A 255 -6.35 0.86 4.20
N SER A 256 -6.53 1.69 3.18
CA SER A 256 -7.70 1.69 2.29
C SER A 256 -7.58 0.68 1.13
N ILE A 257 -6.55 -0.16 1.13
CA ILE A 257 -6.32 -1.16 0.08
C ILE A 257 -7.48 -2.15 0.04
N ASP A 258 -8.05 -2.34 -1.14
CA ASP A 258 -8.91 -3.48 -1.43
C ASP A 258 -8.26 -4.40 -2.46
N VAL A 259 -8.62 -5.68 -2.38
CA VAL A 259 -8.10 -6.71 -3.27
C VAL A 259 -9.27 -7.45 -3.88
N SER A 260 -9.35 -7.38 -5.21
CA SER A 260 -10.28 -8.11 -6.06
C SER A 260 -9.50 -8.79 -7.17
N MET A 261 -9.77 -10.08 -7.41
CA MET A 261 -9.09 -10.89 -8.45
C MET A 261 -7.56 -10.74 -8.47
N GLN A 262 -6.95 -10.68 -7.27
CA GLN A 262 -5.49 -10.48 -7.06
C GLN A 262 -4.92 -9.11 -7.44
N VAL A 263 -5.75 -8.16 -7.88
CA VAL A 263 -5.38 -6.77 -8.13
C VAL A 263 -5.63 -5.95 -6.87
N GLY A 264 -4.59 -5.27 -6.39
CA GLY A 264 -4.69 -4.31 -5.29
C GLY A 264 -5.16 -2.96 -5.81
N LYS A 265 -6.15 -2.36 -5.14
CA LYS A 265 -6.61 -1.00 -5.41
C LYS A 265 -6.57 -0.20 -4.12
N VAL A 266 -5.82 0.90 -4.11
CA VAL A 266 -5.80 1.85 -3.00
C VAL A 266 -6.87 2.91 -3.27
N SER A 267 -7.82 3.04 -2.34
CA SER A 267 -8.93 3.98 -2.43
C SER A 267 -8.65 5.26 -1.63
N SER A 268 -9.36 6.35 -1.94
CA SER A 268 -9.17 7.66 -1.31
C SER A 268 -10.19 7.97 -0.20
N PHE A 269 -10.93 6.95 0.25
CA PHE A 269 -12.30 7.08 0.75
C PHE A 269 -12.51 8.00 1.98
N ASP A 270 -11.51 8.14 2.86
CA ASP A 270 -11.71 8.85 4.13
C ASP A 270 -11.29 10.32 4.09
N HIS A 271 -10.39 10.67 3.19
CA HIS A 271 -9.92 12.05 3.02
C HIS A 271 -10.50 12.71 1.78
N VAL A 272 -11.22 11.96 0.93
CA VAL A 272 -11.72 12.45 -0.35
C VAL A 272 -13.23 12.24 -0.41
N SER A 273 -13.96 13.27 -0.80
CA SER A 273 -15.41 13.20 -0.97
C SER A 273 -15.78 12.36 -2.19
N ARG A 274 -17.06 12.01 -2.32
CA ARG A 274 -17.55 11.16 -3.43
C ARG A 274 -17.25 11.73 -4.82
N ASN A 275 -17.11 13.05 -4.94
CA ASN A 275 -16.76 13.75 -6.17
C ASN A 275 -15.24 13.81 -6.43
N GLY A 276 -14.39 13.24 -5.56
CA GLY A 276 -12.94 13.23 -5.75
C GLY A 276 -12.20 14.41 -5.10
N SER A 277 -12.88 15.33 -4.41
CA SER A 277 -12.24 16.47 -3.75
C SER A 277 -11.67 16.12 -2.37
N LEU A 278 -10.48 16.63 -2.05
CA LEU A 278 -9.91 16.51 -0.71
C LEU A 278 -10.79 17.20 0.35
N GLN A 279 -11.07 16.51 1.45
CA GLN A 279 -11.86 17.00 2.57
C GLN A 279 -10.96 17.51 3.69
N GLY A 280 -11.13 18.78 4.06
CA GLY A 280 -10.39 19.41 5.14
C GLY A 280 -9.01 19.95 4.71
N GLN A 281 -8.37 20.66 5.63
CA GLN A 281 -7.10 21.32 5.37
C GLN A 281 -5.93 20.34 5.38
N VAL A 282 -4.93 20.61 4.55
CA VAL A 282 -3.62 19.93 4.53
C VAL A 282 -2.49 20.94 4.47
N MET A 283 -1.33 20.55 4.99
CA MET A 283 -0.08 21.30 4.89
C MET A 283 0.54 21.13 3.50
N SER A 284 1.30 22.13 3.06
CA SER A 284 2.20 21.94 1.92
C SER A 284 3.32 20.93 2.25
N PRO A 285 3.93 20.27 1.26
CA PRO A 285 5.03 19.33 1.47
C PRO A 285 6.16 19.90 2.33
N HIS A 286 6.60 21.13 2.08
CA HIS A 286 7.66 21.75 2.89
C HIS A 286 7.24 21.96 4.35
N GLN A 287 6.02 22.47 4.59
CA GLN A 287 5.50 22.63 5.96
C GLN A 287 5.40 21.30 6.69
N LEU A 288 5.00 20.24 5.98
CA LEU A 288 4.89 18.89 6.55
C LEU A 288 6.26 18.29 6.90
N MET A 289 7.28 18.49 6.05
CA MET A 289 8.65 18.07 6.35
C MET A 289 9.24 18.83 7.55
N GLU A 290 8.94 20.13 7.67
CA GLU A 290 9.39 20.96 8.80
C GLU A 290 8.64 20.67 10.11
N ALA A 291 7.41 20.13 10.02
CA ALA A 291 6.59 19.76 11.15
C ALA A 291 7.18 18.62 12.01
N GLU A 292 8.20 17.90 11.54
CA GLU A 292 8.83 16.77 12.25
C GLU A 292 9.24 17.13 13.69
N THR A 293 9.85 18.30 13.89
CA THR A 293 10.29 18.78 15.21
C THR A 293 9.16 19.27 16.12
N LYS A 294 8.00 19.59 15.53
CA LYS A 294 6.83 20.17 16.21
C LYS A 294 5.63 19.24 16.21
N TRP A 295 5.79 17.98 15.79
CA TRP A 295 4.70 17.05 15.50
C TRP A 295 3.68 16.95 16.64
N ARG A 296 4.16 16.85 17.89
CA ARG A 296 3.31 16.73 19.09
C ARG A 296 2.48 17.98 19.38
N SER A 297 2.91 19.15 18.93
CA SER A 297 2.22 20.43 19.15
C SER A 297 1.19 20.75 18.07
N LEU A 298 1.16 19.98 16.97
CA LEU A 298 0.31 20.22 15.82
C LEU A 298 -0.93 19.32 15.87
N LYS A 299 -1.99 19.75 15.19
CA LYS A 299 -3.24 18.99 15.10
C LYS A 299 -3.02 17.72 14.29
N PRO A 300 -3.18 16.52 14.86
CA PRO A 300 -2.72 15.35 14.13
C PRO A 300 -3.71 14.90 13.06
N ASP A 301 -5.00 15.28 13.10
CA ASP A 301 -5.89 15.09 11.95
C ASP A 301 -5.37 15.79 10.68
N ILE A 302 -4.74 16.96 10.84
CA ILE A 302 -4.10 17.69 9.74
C ILE A 302 -2.81 16.96 9.33
N LEU A 303 -1.97 16.55 10.28
CA LEU A 303 -0.70 15.88 9.98
C LEU A 303 -0.90 14.57 9.21
N TYR A 304 -1.84 13.73 9.65
CA TYR A 304 -2.13 12.43 9.05
C TYR A 304 -2.73 12.60 7.66
N ARG A 305 -3.73 13.49 7.52
CA ARG A 305 -4.31 13.82 6.21
C ARG A 305 -3.26 14.39 5.24
N SER A 306 -2.37 15.25 5.73
CA SER A 306 -1.30 15.84 4.90
C SER A 306 -0.29 14.77 4.47
N SER A 307 0.05 13.85 5.38
CA SER A 307 0.93 12.72 5.13
C SER A 307 0.37 11.78 4.07
N TRP A 308 -0.91 11.41 4.21
CA TRP A 308 -1.65 10.66 3.21
C TRP A 308 -1.66 11.38 1.86
N ALA A 309 -2.03 12.66 1.83
CA ALA A 309 -2.16 13.42 0.59
C ALA A 309 -0.83 13.51 -0.14
N PHE A 310 0.27 13.70 0.61
CA PHE A 310 1.60 13.78 0.03
C PHE A 310 2.09 12.44 -0.52
N VAL A 311 1.92 11.33 0.22
CA VAL A 311 2.24 9.99 -0.30
C VAL A 311 1.37 9.66 -1.52
N HIS A 312 0.08 10.00 -1.49
CA HIS A 312 -0.81 9.79 -2.63
C HIS A 312 -0.33 10.57 -3.85
N PHE A 313 0.03 11.86 -3.71
CA PHE A 313 0.61 12.67 -4.77
C PHE A 313 1.87 12.02 -5.37
N LEU A 314 2.80 11.56 -4.52
CA LEU A 314 4.03 10.90 -4.97
C LEU A 314 3.71 9.61 -5.75
N MET A 315 2.71 8.85 -5.32
CA MET A 315 2.27 7.63 -6.00
C MET A 315 1.52 7.88 -7.31
N SER A 316 1.05 9.11 -7.56
CA SER A 316 0.26 9.47 -8.76
C SER A 316 1.10 9.73 -10.02
N SER A 317 2.44 9.73 -9.95
CA SER A 317 3.28 9.97 -11.13
C SER A 317 4.61 9.21 -11.08
N SER A 318 5.26 9.05 -12.23
CA SER A 318 6.58 8.42 -12.33
C SER A 318 7.65 9.17 -11.54
N HIS A 319 7.70 10.49 -11.67
CA HIS A 319 8.65 11.35 -10.94
C HIS A 319 8.45 11.26 -9.42
N GLY A 320 7.20 11.23 -8.96
CA GLY A 320 6.85 11.06 -7.55
C GLY A 320 7.31 9.72 -7.01
N LYS A 321 7.05 8.63 -7.75
CA LYS A 321 7.51 7.28 -7.38
C LYS A 321 9.04 7.18 -7.35
N VAL A 322 9.74 7.78 -8.31
CA VAL A 322 11.22 7.80 -8.32
C VAL A 322 11.76 8.55 -7.11
N SER A 323 11.19 9.72 -6.78
CA SER A 323 11.61 10.51 -5.62
C SER A 323 11.34 9.78 -4.31
N LEU A 324 10.16 9.16 -4.19
CA LEU A 324 9.78 8.37 -3.02
C LEU A 324 10.68 7.14 -2.85
N LYS A 325 10.98 6.43 -3.95
CA LYS A 325 11.94 5.33 -3.98
C LYS A 325 13.31 5.79 -3.48
N GLN A 326 13.82 6.90 -4.01
CA GLN A 326 15.13 7.44 -3.62
C GLN A 326 15.17 7.75 -2.12
N LEU A 327 14.14 8.43 -1.60
CA LEU A 327 14.01 8.71 -0.16
C LEU A 327 14.05 7.41 0.66
N MET A 328 13.21 6.44 0.33
CA MET A 328 13.15 5.17 1.07
C MET A 328 14.45 4.37 1.02
N LEU A 329 15.17 4.38 -0.10
CA LEU A 329 16.47 3.71 -0.23
C LEU A 329 17.58 4.41 0.56
N LEU A 330 17.53 5.74 0.67
CA LEU A 330 18.49 6.50 1.48
C LEU A 330 18.25 6.25 2.98
N GLU A 331 17.00 6.32 3.45
CA GLU A 331 16.66 5.93 4.84
C GLU A 331 17.06 4.48 5.12
N GLN A 332 16.83 3.56 4.17
CA GLN A 332 17.25 2.16 4.28
C GLN A 332 18.77 1.99 4.39
N SER A 333 19.58 2.90 3.85
CA SER A 333 21.04 2.80 3.91
C SER A 333 21.61 3.09 5.29
N GLU A 334 20.90 3.90 6.10
CA GLU A 334 21.21 4.18 7.50
C GLU A 334 19.96 3.94 8.36
N PRO A 335 19.62 2.68 8.68
CA PRO A 335 18.30 2.30 9.22
C PRO A 335 17.96 2.93 10.58
N CYS A 336 18.99 3.41 11.29
CA CYS A 336 18.88 4.04 12.60
C CYS A 336 18.95 5.56 12.53
N GLY A 337 19.33 6.09 11.36
CA GLY A 337 19.25 7.50 11.04
C GLY A 337 17.83 7.88 10.63
N VAL A 338 17.57 9.18 10.62
CA VAL A 338 16.41 9.76 9.94
C VAL A 338 16.94 10.96 9.19
N LEU A 339 16.68 11.04 7.89
CA LEU A 339 17.06 12.22 7.14
C LEU A 339 16.33 13.46 7.67
N ASP A 340 17.07 14.56 7.80
CA ASP A 340 16.48 15.82 8.21
C ASP A 340 15.64 16.46 7.09
N SER A 341 14.88 17.50 7.43
CA SER A 341 13.98 18.16 6.47
C SER A 341 14.72 18.81 5.30
N ALA A 342 15.98 19.22 5.44
CA ALA A 342 16.77 19.78 4.35
C ALA A 342 17.24 18.68 3.39
N GLN A 343 17.71 17.55 3.92
CA GLN A 343 18.07 16.36 3.15
C GLN A 343 16.87 15.79 2.40
N VAL A 344 15.71 15.69 3.06
CA VAL A 344 14.47 15.22 2.41
C VAL A 344 14.06 16.17 1.28
N ARG A 345 14.10 17.50 1.49
CA ARG A 345 13.78 18.48 0.45
C ARG A 345 14.70 18.39 -0.77
N SER A 346 16.00 18.18 -0.56
CA SER A 346 16.97 18.11 -1.67
C SER A 346 16.68 16.96 -2.63
N ILE A 347 16.19 15.82 -2.11
CA ILE A 347 15.77 14.66 -2.91
C ILE A 347 14.63 15.06 -3.87
N PHE A 348 13.62 15.78 -3.37
CA PHE A 348 12.48 16.17 -4.18
C PHE A 348 12.79 17.30 -5.15
N ASN A 349 13.67 18.23 -4.82
CA ASN A 349 14.01 19.38 -5.70
C ASN A 349 14.53 18.95 -7.08
N ASN A 350 15.19 17.79 -7.18
CA ASN A 350 15.71 17.27 -8.45
C ASN A 350 14.61 16.92 -9.46
N HIS A 351 13.45 16.47 -8.98
CA HIS A 351 12.32 16.06 -9.81
C HIS A 351 11.11 16.99 -9.72
N TYR A 352 11.03 17.79 -8.65
CA TYR A 352 10.00 18.77 -8.36
C TYR A 352 10.59 20.10 -7.87
N PRO A 353 11.18 20.92 -8.75
CA PRO A 353 11.69 22.24 -8.38
C PRO A 353 10.62 23.16 -7.75
N THR A 354 9.35 22.94 -8.11
CA THR A 354 8.17 23.66 -7.62
C THR A 354 7.20 22.71 -6.89
N LEU A 355 7.74 21.88 -5.99
CA LEU A 355 7.02 20.82 -5.27
C LEU A 355 5.70 21.30 -4.65
N ASN A 356 5.73 22.40 -3.88
CA ASN A 356 4.53 22.91 -3.21
C ASN A 356 3.44 23.35 -4.21
N GLN A 357 3.81 24.01 -5.30
CA GLN A 357 2.85 24.47 -6.32
C GLN A 357 2.26 23.28 -7.10
N THR A 358 3.08 22.28 -7.41
CA THR A 358 2.65 21.07 -8.11
C THR A 358 1.72 20.25 -7.22
N PHE A 359 2.06 20.10 -5.94
CA PHE A 359 1.20 19.45 -4.96
C PHE A 359 -0.14 20.19 -4.77
N SER A 360 -0.13 21.52 -4.62
CA SER A 360 -1.35 22.33 -4.53
C SER A 360 -2.24 22.15 -5.76
N SER A 361 -1.64 22.10 -6.95
CA SER A 361 -2.38 21.85 -8.20
C SER A 361 -2.98 20.46 -8.25
N PHE A 362 -2.31 19.46 -7.67
CA PHE A 362 -2.80 18.09 -7.57
C PHE A 362 -4.01 17.97 -6.63
N ILE A 363 -3.92 18.51 -5.41
CA ILE A 363 -5.00 18.39 -4.40
C ILE A 363 -6.26 19.19 -4.75
N ASN A 364 -6.14 20.16 -5.67
CA ASN A 364 -7.27 20.93 -6.21
C ASN A 364 -7.98 20.24 -7.38
N ARG A 365 -7.51 19.06 -7.80
CA ARG A 365 -8.13 18.22 -8.83
C ARG A 365 -8.76 16.99 -8.19
N ASP A 366 -9.57 16.27 -8.97
CA ASP A 366 -10.12 14.99 -8.54
C ASP A 366 -9.01 13.97 -8.23
N ILE A 367 -8.92 13.55 -6.98
CA ILE A 367 -7.98 12.52 -6.54
C ILE A 367 -8.54 11.14 -6.91
N LYS A 368 -7.84 10.46 -7.83
CA LYS A 368 -8.22 9.14 -8.34
C LYS A 368 -7.54 8.02 -7.55
N SER A 369 -8.22 6.88 -7.43
CA SER A 369 -7.64 5.66 -6.84
C SER A 369 -6.48 5.10 -7.66
N HIS A 370 -5.51 4.46 -7.00
CA HIS A 370 -4.42 3.76 -7.67
C HIS A 370 -4.64 2.25 -7.73
N ARG A 371 -4.20 1.64 -8.83
CA ARG A 371 -3.98 0.18 -8.93
C ARG A 371 -2.50 -0.09 -8.60
N LEU A 372 -2.24 -1.11 -7.78
CA LEU A 372 -0.90 -1.51 -7.34
C LEU A 372 -0.24 -2.52 -8.28
#